data_AF-A0AAW9KM29-F1
#
_entry.id   AF-A0AAW9KM29-F1
#
_cell.length_a   1.000
_cell.length_b   1.000
_cell.length_c   1.000
_cell.angle_alpha   90.00
_cell.angle_beta   90.00
_cell.angle_gamma   90.00
#
_symmetry.space_group_name_H-M   'P 1'
#
loop_
_entity.id
_entity.type
_entity.pdbx_description
1 polymer ?
#
loop_
_entity_poly.entity_id
_entity_poly.type
_entity_poly.pdbx_seq_one_letter_code
_entity_poly.pdbx_strand_id
1 'polypeptide(L)'
;DIGIAMGITGTEVSKDAASVILTDDNFATIVKSVANGRNIYKNIKNSIKFLLSRNASGILSVLYTSLMALPMPFAAVHLLFINLLTDSLPAIAIGMEKSQKDLLKEKPRSRNSSILSKDFIYEIASEGLVIAIFTLIAFYIGLRT
;
A
#
# COMPACT_ATOMS: atom_id res chain seq x y z
N ASP A 1 -1.44 21.05 -5.38
CA ASP A 1 -0.78 22.21 -4.75
C ASP A 1 -1.29 22.36 -3.32
N ILE A 2 -0.50 22.92 -2.40
CA ILE A 2 -0.84 23.07 -0.97
C ILE A 2 -0.43 24.48 -0.52
N GLY A 3 -1.38 25.25 0.03
CA GLY A 3 -1.11 26.54 0.66
C GLY A 3 -0.74 26.39 2.14
N ILE A 4 0.23 27.17 2.63
CA ILE A 4 0.74 27.12 4.00
C ILE A 4 0.65 28.51 4.65
N ALA A 5 0.07 28.61 5.84
CA ALA A 5 0.02 29.84 6.64
C ALA A 5 0.74 29.69 7.98
N MET A 6 1.21 30.82 8.52
CA MET A 6 1.79 30.93 9.86
C MET A 6 0.66 30.99 10.91
N GLY A 7 0.79 30.24 11.99
CA GLY A 7 -0.21 30.13 13.05
C GLY A 7 -0.20 31.31 14.02
N ILE A 8 0.97 31.90 14.29
CA ILE A 8 1.13 33.02 15.22
C ILE A 8 1.11 34.36 14.47
N THR A 9 1.98 34.50 13.47
CA THR A 9 2.17 35.75 12.72
C THR A 9 1.21 35.91 11.53
N GLY A 10 0.52 34.84 11.13
CA GLY A 10 -0.43 34.88 10.02
C GLY A 10 -1.72 35.61 10.37
N THR A 11 -2.29 36.33 9.41
CA THR A 11 -3.63 36.91 9.53
C THR A 11 -4.69 35.81 9.48
N GLU A 12 -5.84 36.02 10.15
CA GLU A 12 -6.95 35.05 10.14
C GLU A 12 -7.39 34.70 8.70
N VAL A 13 -7.45 35.70 7.82
CA VAL A 13 -7.75 35.50 6.38
C VAL A 13 -6.74 34.57 5.70
N SER A 14 -5.45 34.64 6.07
CA SER A 14 -4.43 33.76 5.52
C SER A 14 -4.53 32.34 6.07
N LYS A 15 -4.90 32.18 7.34
CA LYS A 15 -5.11 30.87 7.98
C LYS A 15 -6.32 30.15 7.38
N ASP A 16 -7.43 30.87 7.19
CA ASP A 16 -8.66 30.34 6.60
C ASP A 16 -8.48 29.94 5.12
N ALA A 17 -7.61 30.65 4.39
CA ALA A 17 -7.30 30.33 3.00
C ALA A 17 -6.27 29.19 2.82
N ALA A 18 -5.52 28.82 3.86
CA ALA A 18 -4.45 27.84 3.77
C ALA A 18 -4.94 26.40 3.97
N SER A 19 -4.26 25.44 3.32
CA SER A 19 -4.54 24.01 3.51
C SER A 19 -3.81 23.42 4.73
N VAL A 20 -2.73 24.08 5.17
CA VAL A 20 -1.91 23.68 6.31
C VAL A 20 -1.51 24.92 7.10
N ILE A 21 -1.62 24.87 8.43
CA ILE A 21 -1.22 25.96 9.33
C ILE A 21 -0.03 25.49 10.17
N LEU A 22 1.05 26.27 10.20
CA LEU A 22 2.20 26.02 11.06
C LEU A 22 1.93 26.61 12.44
N THR A 23 1.59 25.76 13.40
CA THR A 23 1.25 26.19 14.76
C THR A 23 2.42 26.80 15.53
N ASP A 24 3.65 26.52 15.11
CA ASP A 24 4.91 26.94 15.74
C ASP A 24 5.66 28.03 14.97
N ASP A 25 5.11 28.52 13.85
CA ASP A 25 5.76 29.48 12.94
C ASP A 25 7.18 29.06 12.50
N ASN A 26 7.47 27.76 12.49
CA ASN A 26 8.79 27.25 12.16
C ASN A 26 8.83 26.65 10.74
N PHE A 27 9.63 27.25 9.85
CA PHE A 27 9.85 26.72 8.50
C PHE A 27 10.42 25.29 8.49
N ALA A 28 11.16 24.87 9.52
CA ALA A 28 11.65 23.50 9.63
C ALA A 28 10.51 22.47 9.69
N THR A 29 9.33 22.86 10.18
CA THR A 29 8.13 22.01 10.21
C THR A 29 7.63 21.69 8.80
N ILE A 30 7.84 22.58 7.81
CA ILE A 30 7.54 22.30 6.41
C ILE A 30 8.40 21.14 5.90
N VAL A 31 9.71 21.16 6.18
CA VAL A 31 10.63 20.10 5.73
C VAL A 31 10.25 18.75 6.34
N LYS A 32 9.90 18.74 7.65
CA LYS A 32 9.40 17.54 8.34
C LYS A 32 8.09 17.04 7.72
N SER A 33 7.16 17.94 7.42
CA SER A 33 5.88 17.60 6.77
C SER A 33 6.07 17.01 5.38
N VAL A 34 7.01 17.55 4.57
CA VAL A 34 7.35 16.98 3.25
C VAL A 34 7.96 15.58 3.41
N ALA A 35 8.87 15.39 4.38
CA ALA A 35 9.45 14.08 4.66
C ALA A 35 8.38 13.05 5.06
N ASN A 36 7.43 13.46 5.90
CA ASN A 36 6.32 12.62 6.32
C ASN A 36 5.38 12.29 5.14
N GLY A 37 5.06 13.28 4.30
CA GLY A 37 4.25 13.07 3.09
C GLY A 37 4.87 12.08 2.12
N ARG A 38 6.21 12.14 1.92
CA ARG A 38 6.94 11.14 1.12
C ARG A 38 6.85 9.74 1.72
N ASN A 39 6.96 9.64 3.05
CA ASN A 39 6.84 8.37 3.75
C ASN A 39 5.44 7.76 3.62
N ILE A 40 4.38 8.55 3.87
CA ILE A 40 2.99 8.10 3.73
C ILE A 40 2.74 7.59 2.30
N TYR A 41 3.22 8.30 1.28
CA TYR A 41 3.08 7.85 -0.10
C TYR A 41 3.76 6.50 -0.38
N LYS A 42 4.98 6.31 0.14
CA LYS A 42 5.71 5.03 0.03
C LYS A 42 4.94 3.90 0.72
N ASN A 43 4.44 4.16 1.93
CA ASN A 43 3.66 3.19 2.70
C ASN A 43 2.38 2.81 1.97
N ILE A 44 1.64 3.78 1.40
CA ILE A 44 0.46 3.52 0.57
C ILE A 44 0.81 2.63 -0.63
N LYS A 45 1.91 2.93 -1.33
CA LYS A 45 2.35 2.12 -2.48
C LYS A 45 2.66 0.68 -2.05
N ASN A 46 3.32 0.49 -0.91
CA ASN A 46 3.61 -0.85 -0.37
C ASN A 46 2.34 -1.58 0.06
N SER A 47 1.39 -0.90 0.71
CA SER A 47 0.10 -1.49 1.08
C SER A 47 -0.69 -1.91 -0.16
N ILE A 48 -0.75 -1.08 -1.20
CA ILE A 48 -1.41 -1.42 -2.48
C ILE A 48 -0.74 -2.64 -3.12
N LYS A 49 0.60 -2.68 -3.15
CA LYS A 49 1.34 -3.84 -3.69
C LYS A 49 0.90 -5.12 -2.99
N PHE A 50 0.97 -5.12 -1.67
CA PHE A 50 0.64 -6.27 -0.84
C PHE A 50 -0.81 -6.77 -1.04
N LEU A 51 -1.77 -5.84 -1.05
CA LEU A 51 -3.18 -6.13 -1.28
C LEU A 51 -3.43 -6.72 -2.66
N LEU A 52 -2.84 -6.13 -3.71
CA LEU A 52 -3.01 -6.60 -5.07
C LEU A 52 -2.31 -7.95 -5.30
N SER A 53 -1.09 -8.14 -4.78
CA SER A 53 -0.35 -9.41 -4.87
C SER A 53 -1.15 -10.56 -4.24
N ARG A 54 -1.72 -10.34 -3.05
CA ARG A 54 -2.52 -11.37 -2.36
C ARG A 54 -3.81 -11.69 -3.09
N ASN A 55 -4.58 -10.67 -3.47
CA ASN A 55 -5.83 -10.88 -4.19
C ASN A 55 -5.59 -11.58 -5.54
N ALA A 56 -4.53 -11.22 -6.26
CA ALA A 56 -4.11 -11.90 -7.48
C ALA A 56 -3.78 -13.38 -7.21
N SER A 57 -3.02 -13.69 -6.15
CA SER A 57 -2.71 -15.07 -5.76
C SER A 57 -3.96 -15.91 -5.48
N GLY A 58 -4.92 -15.35 -4.74
CA GLY A 58 -6.18 -16.04 -4.43
C GLY A 58 -6.98 -16.38 -5.69
N ILE A 59 -7.12 -15.39 -6.58
CA ILE A 59 -7.80 -15.57 -7.88
C ILE A 59 -7.08 -16.62 -8.73
N LEU A 60 -5.75 -16.54 -8.85
CA LEU A 60 -4.96 -17.50 -9.62
C LEU A 60 -5.11 -18.93 -9.10
N SER A 61 -5.11 -19.10 -7.77
CA SER A 61 -5.26 -20.41 -7.13
C SER A 61 -6.62 -21.03 -7.44
N VAL A 62 -7.71 -20.25 -7.28
CA VAL A 62 -9.08 -20.71 -7.56
C VAL A 62 -9.26 -21.01 -9.06
N LEU A 63 -8.76 -20.12 -9.93
CA LEU A 63 -8.81 -20.30 -11.38
C LEU A 63 -8.07 -21.58 -11.81
N TYR A 64 -6.88 -21.82 -11.28
CA TYR A 64 -6.11 -23.03 -11.56
C TYR A 64 -6.87 -24.30 -11.15
N THR A 65 -7.38 -24.35 -9.91
CA THR A 65 -8.13 -25.52 -9.43
C THR A 65 -9.41 -25.76 -10.23
N SER A 66 -10.08 -24.69 -10.67
CA SER A 66 -11.28 -24.80 -11.49
C SER A 66 -10.97 -25.36 -12.89
N LEU A 67 -9.88 -24.90 -13.52
CA LEU A 67 -9.44 -25.41 -14.83
C LEU A 67 -8.98 -26.87 -14.78
N MET A 68 -8.39 -27.30 -13.66
CA MET A 68 -7.96 -28.68 -13.44
C MET A 68 -9.06 -29.60 -12.90
N ALA A 69 -10.30 -29.10 -12.77
CA ALA A 69 -11.44 -29.82 -12.18
C ALA A 69 -11.16 -30.38 -10.77
N LEU A 70 -10.35 -29.67 -9.98
CA LEU A 70 -10.04 -30.02 -8.60
C LEU A 70 -11.11 -29.49 -7.65
N PRO A 71 -11.23 -30.05 -6.43
CA PRO A 71 -12.05 -29.47 -5.38
C PRO A 71 -11.66 -28.01 -5.13
N MET A 72 -12.63 -27.18 -4.75
CA MET A 72 -12.33 -25.77 -4.47
C MET A 72 -11.35 -25.65 -3.28
N PRO A 73 -10.24 -24.91 -3.43
CA PRO A 73 -9.21 -24.80 -2.40
C PRO A 73 -9.70 -24.00 -1.19
N PHE A 74 -10.64 -23.09 -1.40
CA PHE A 74 -11.21 -22.25 -0.36
C PHE A 74 -12.74 -22.22 -0.47
N ALA A 75 -13.42 -22.37 0.68
CA ALA A 75 -14.83 -22.03 0.78
C ALA A 75 -15.01 -20.49 0.77
N ALA A 76 -16.19 -20.02 0.37
CA ALA A 76 -16.49 -18.59 0.34
C ALA A 76 -16.26 -17.89 1.70
N VAL A 77 -16.57 -18.58 2.80
CA VAL A 77 -16.33 -18.09 4.17
C VAL A 77 -14.83 -17.95 4.47
N HIS A 78 -14.00 -18.90 4.00
CA HIS A 78 -12.54 -18.81 4.17
C HIS A 78 -11.96 -17.62 3.40
N LEU A 79 -12.43 -17.37 2.18
CA LEU A 79 -12.00 -16.20 1.40
C LEU A 79 -12.37 -14.88 2.10
N LEU A 80 -13.59 -14.78 2.63
CA LEU A 80 -14.02 -13.59 3.37
C LEU A 80 -13.18 -13.36 4.62
N PHE A 81 -12.91 -14.44 5.37
CA PHE A 81 -12.07 -14.38 6.57
C PHE A 81 -10.63 -13.96 6.26
N ILE A 82 -10.03 -14.54 5.20
CA ILE A 82 -8.69 -14.18 4.74
C ILE A 82 -8.66 -12.71 4.32
N ASN A 83 -9.57 -12.25 3.48
CA ASN A 83 -9.56 -10.86 3.02
C ASN A 83 -9.76 -9.88 4.19
N LEU A 84 -10.71 -10.16 5.09
CA LEU A 84 -10.95 -9.30 6.25
C LEU A 84 -9.70 -9.12 7.12
N LEU A 85 -9.06 -10.23 7.51
CA LEU A 85 -7.87 -10.20 8.36
C LEU A 85 -6.68 -9.59 7.64
N THR A 86 -6.47 -10.03 6.40
CA THR A 86 -5.21 -9.80 5.71
C THR A 86 -5.18 -8.51 4.90
N ASP A 87 -6.34 -7.94 4.56
CA ASP A 87 -6.41 -6.64 3.90
C ASP A 87 -6.41 -5.49 4.91
N SER A 88 -6.93 -5.71 6.12
CA SER A 88 -7.03 -4.65 7.13
C SER A 88 -5.75 -4.52 7.96
N LEU A 89 -5.36 -5.60 8.65
CA LEU A 89 -4.32 -5.51 9.69
C LEU A 89 -2.92 -5.20 9.12
N PRO A 90 -2.42 -5.94 8.11
CA PRO A 90 -1.09 -5.69 7.59
C PRO A 90 -1.03 -4.42 6.75
N ALA A 91 -2.10 -4.02 6.05
CA ALA A 91 -2.12 -2.78 5.28
C ALA A 91 -2.00 -1.55 6.21
N ILE A 92 -2.64 -1.60 7.38
CA ILE A 92 -2.49 -0.58 8.44
C ILE A 92 -1.07 -0.63 9.01
N ALA A 93 -0.54 -1.83 9.29
CA ALA A 93 0.81 -1.99 9.82
C ALA A 93 1.88 -1.40 8.88
N ILE A 94 1.76 -1.65 7.57
CA ILE A 94 2.61 -1.05 6.53
C ILE A 94 2.40 0.47 6.47
N GLY A 95 1.16 0.93 6.64
CA GLY A 95 0.83 2.36 6.74
C GLY A 95 1.60 3.11 7.83
N MET A 96 1.88 2.44 8.95
CA MET A 96 2.56 3.00 10.12
C MET A 96 4.09 2.90 10.07
N GLU A 97 4.65 2.37 8.97
CA GLU A 97 6.09 2.17 8.84
C GLU A 97 6.86 3.50 8.90
N LYS A 98 7.97 3.51 9.65
CA LYS A 98 8.73 4.74 9.93
C LYS A 98 9.50 5.23 8.69
N SER A 99 9.57 6.56 8.57
CA SER A 99 10.33 7.27 7.54
C SER A 99 11.81 6.88 7.53
N GLN A 100 12.29 6.40 6.39
CA GLN A 100 13.72 6.19 6.15
C GLN A 100 14.41 7.55 5.98
N LYS A 101 15.54 7.73 6.67
CA LYS A 101 16.30 9.00 6.71
C LYS A 101 16.75 9.49 5.32
N ASP A 102 16.85 8.61 4.34
CA ASP A 102 17.29 8.92 2.98
C ASP A 102 16.16 9.38 2.03
N LEU A 103 14.89 9.37 2.45
CA LEU A 103 13.76 9.76 1.60
C LEU A 103 13.84 11.20 1.08
N LEU A 104 14.58 12.07 1.77
CA LEU A 104 14.80 13.46 1.34
C LEU A 104 15.94 13.60 0.31
N LYS A 105 16.81 12.59 0.15
CA LYS A 105 17.89 12.58 -0.85
C LYS A 105 17.36 12.24 -2.26
N GLU A 106 16.21 11.57 -2.33
CA GLU A 106 15.56 11.25 -3.60
C GLU A 106 14.93 12.49 -4.26
N LYS A 107 14.96 12.54 -5.59
CA LYS A 107 14.32 13.62 -6.36
C LYS A 107 12.80 13.57 -6.17
N PRO A 108 12.11 14.72 -6.14
CA PRO A 108 10.64 14.76 -6.09
C PRO A 108 10.03 13.95 -7.23
N ARG A 109 8.95 13.22 -6.93
CA ARG A 109 8.18 12.46 -7.91
C ARG A 109 7.62 13.38 -9.00
N SER A 110 7.61 12.93 -10.25
CA SER A 110 6.93 13.65 -11.32
C SER A 110 5.42 13.61 -11.14
N ARG A 111 4.73 14.72 -11.42
CA ARG A 111 3.26 14.85 -11.25
C ARG A 111 2.49 13.81 -12.08
N ASN A 112 3.01 13.44 -13.25
CA ASN A 112 2.38 12.51 -14.20
C ASN A 112 2.78 11.04 -14.04
N SER A 113 3.55 10.66 -13.02
CA SER A 113 3.87 9.24 -12.83
C SER A 113 2.65 8.46 -12.35
N SER A 114 2.38 7.31 -12.98
CA SER A 114 1.35 6.38 -12.50
C SER A 114 1.83 5.68 -11.22
N ILE A 115 0.90 5.34 -10.31
CA ILE A 115 1.18 4.45 -9.18
C ILE A 115 1.44 3.02 -9.68
N LEU A 116 0.64 2.57 -10.66
CA LEU A 116 0.86 1.32 -11.38
C LEU A 116 1.80 1.55 -12.56
N SER A 117 3.10 1.59 -12.29
CA SER A 117 4.12 1.46 -13.35
C SER A 117 4.16 0.01 -13.86
N LYS A 118 4.73 -0.21 -15.05
CA LYS A 118 4.93 -1.57 -15.59
C LYS A 118 5.71 -2.44 -14.61
N ASP A 119 6.80 -1.89 -14.06
CA ASP A 119 7.63 -2.59 -13.06
C ASP A 119 6.82 -2.95 -11.81
N PHE A 120 5.94 -2.06 -11.36
CA PHE A 120 5.09 -2.33 -10.20
C PHE A 120 4.07 -3.45 -10.47
N ILE A 121 3.51 -3.50 -11.69
CA ILE A 121 2.62 -4.59 -12.11
C ILE A 121 3.41 -5.91 -12.19
N TYR A 122 4.63 -5.89 -12.72
CA TYR A 122 5.50 -7.08 -12.75
C TYR A 122 5.82 -7.58 -11.33
N GLU A 123 6.15 -6.68 -10.41
CA GLU A 123 6.37 -7.03 -9.00
C GLU A 123 5.13 -7.70 -8.40
N ILE A 124 3.95 -7.08 -8.54
CA ILE A 124 2.67 -7.64 -8.05
C ILE A 124 2.40 -9.03 -8.64
N ALA A 125 2.56 -9.17 -9.95
CA ALA A 125 2.32 -10.43 -10.65
C ALA A 125 3.30 -11.52 -10.18
N SER A 126 4.59 -11.18 -10.01
CA SER A 126 5.61 -12.12 -9.55
C SER A 126 5.37 -12.59 -8.12
N GLU A 127 5.07 -11.66 -7.19
CA GLU A 127 4.75 -11.99 -5.80
C GLU A 127 3.46 -12.82 -5.72
N GLY A 128 2.41 -12.40 -6.43
CA GLY A 128 1.14 -13.12 -6.49
C GLY A 128 1.28 -14.54 -7.04
N LEU A 129 2.14 -14.73 -8.06
CA LEU A 129 2.41 -16.03 -8.64
C LEU A 129 3.18 -16.95 -7.68
N VAL A 130 4.19 -16.42 -6.97
CA VAL A 130 4.93 -17.18 -5.96
C VAL A 130 3.99 -17.65 -4.84
N ILE A 131 3.15 -16.76 -4.31
CA ILE A 131 2.18 -17.11 -3.26
C ILE A 131 1.19 -18.17 -3.78
N ALA A 132 0.73 -18.04 -5.03
CA ALA A 132 -0.18 -19.02 -5.64
C ALA A 132 0.46 -20.41 -5.77
N ILE A 133 1.72 -20.49 -6.20
CA ILE A 133 2.46 -21.76 -6.28
C ILE A 133 2.53 -22.44 -4.91
N PHE A 134 2.96 -21.71 -3.87
CA PHE A 134 3.03 -22.29 -2.52
C PHE A 134 1.66 -22.74 -2.00
N THR A 135 0.63 -21.94 -2.27
CA THR A 135 -0.76 -22.26 -1.91
C THR A 135 -1.23 -23.55 -2.59
N LEU A 136 -0.97 -23.69 -3.89
CA LEU A 136 -1.32 -24.88 -4.65
C LEU A 136 -0.53 -26.11 -4.20
N ILE A 137 0.77 -25.98 -3.92
CA ILE A 137 1.58 -27.09 -3.37
C ILE A 137 1.00 -27.56 -2.03
N ALA A 138 0.71 -26.63 -1.12
CA ALA A 138 0.10 -26.96 0.16
C ALA A 138 -1.26 -27.65 -0.02
N PHE A 139 -2.08 -27.18 -0.96
CA PHE A 139 -3.35 -27.80 -1.30
C PHE A 139 -3.20 -29.22 -1.85
N TYR A 140 -2.23 -29.45 -2.75
CA TYR A 140 -1.95 -30.80 -3.27
C TYR A 140 -1.44 -31.77 -2.20
N ILE A 141 -0.63 -31.30 -1.25
CA ILE A 141 -0.19 -32.12 -0.12
C ILE A 141 -1.39 -32.48 0.77
N GLY A 142 -2.26 -31.51 1.06
CA GLY A 142 -3.48 -31.73 1.84
C GLY A 142 -4.46 -32.69 1.18
N LEU A 143 -4.56 -32.69 -0.16
CA LEU A 143 -5.38 -33.65 -0.91
C LEU A 143 -4.84 -35.09 -0.86
N ARG A 144 -3.54 -35.27 -0.62
CA ARG A 144 -2.88 -36.58 -0.56
C ARG A 144 -2.88 -37.20 0.85
N THR A 145 -3.29 -36.44 1.86
CA THR A 145 -3.36 -36.86 3.27
C THR A 145 -4.80 -37.17 3.63
#